data_AF-A0A352KJ77-F1
#
_entry.id   AF-A0A352KJ77-F1
#
_cell.length_a   1.000
_cell.length_b   1.000
_cell.length_c   1.000
_cell.angle_alpha   90.00
_cell.angle_beta   90.00
_cell.angle_gamma   90.00
#
_symmetry.space_group_name_H-M   'P 1'
#
loop_
_entity.id
_entity.type
_entity.pdbx_description
1 polymer ?
#
loop_
_entity_poly.entity_id
_entity_poly.type
_entity_poly.pdbx_seq_one_letter_code
_entity_poly.pdbx_strand_id
1 'polypeptide(L)'
;DGAILVVSAADGPMPQTREHILLARQVGVPYIVVYLNKADMVDDEELLELVEMEVRELLDQYQFPGDDTPIVTGSALKALEGDSSDIGVPSILKLVEEMDSYFPIPERPVD
;
A
#
# COMPACT_ATOMS: atom_id res chain seq x y z
N ASP A 1 4.33 14.42 2.53
CA ASP A 1 2.88 14.18 2.70
C ASP A 1 2.55 12.72 2.93
N GLY A 2 3.09 11.77 2.17
CA GLY A 2 2.90 10.36 2.47
C GLY A 2 3.91 9.45 1.79
N ALA A 3 3.79 8.14 2.02
CA ALA A 3 4.58 7.11 1.35
C ALA A 3 3.67 6.00 0.80
N ILE A 4 4.14 5.32 -0.25
CA ILE A 4 3.52 4.10 -0.76
C ILE A 4 4.34 2.92 -0.27
N LEU A 5 3.73 2.04 0.52
CA LEU A 5 4.33 0.78 0.94
C LEU A 5 3.94 -0.32 -0.04
N VAL A 6 4.89 -0.80 -0.83
CA VAL A 6 4.64 -1.90 -1.78
C VAL A 6 5.00 -3.22 -1.11
N VAL A 7 4.03 -4.12 -1.01
CA VAL A 7 4.18 -5.47 -0.43
C VAL A 7 3.81 -6.51 -1.48
N SER A 8 4.50 -7.63 -1.51
CA SER A 8 4.12 -8.74 -2.40
C SER A 8 2.93 -9.48 -1.82
N ALA A 9 1.83 -9.55 -2.55
CA ALA A 9 0.64 -10.31 -2.19
C ALA A 9 0.92 -11.82 -2.07
N ALA A 10 1.91 -12.33 -2.80
CA ALA A 10 2.30 -13.73 -2.75
C ALA A 10 3.26 -14.07 -1.60
N ASP A 11 4.09 -13.10 -1.16
CA ASP A 11 5.15 -13.34 -0.17
C ASP A 11 4.81 -12.76 1.22
N GLY A 12 3.86 -11.83 1.30
CA GLY A 12 3.51 -11.12 2.52
C GLY A 12 4.58 -10.14 3.03
N PRO A 13 4.43 -9.64 4.27
CA PRO A 13 5.37 -8.71 4.88
C PRO A 13 6.69 -9.39 5.29
N MET A 14 7.77 -9.01 4.61
CA MET A 14 9.14 -9.47 4.88
C MET A 14 9.81 -8.66 6.00
N PRO A 15 10.94 -9.12 6.58
CA PRO A 15 11.69 -8.35 7.58
C PRO A 15 12.02 -6.91 7.16
N GLN A 16 12.33 -6.72 5.87
CA GLN A 16 12.60 -5.40 5.28
C GLN A 16 11.36 -4.48 5.29
N THR A 17 10.15 -5.04 5.10
CA THR A 17 8.89 -4.28 5.22
C THR A 17 8.78 -3.63 6.59
N ARG A 18 9.17 -4.34 7.66
CA ARG A 18 9.17 -3.80 9.02
C ARG A 18 10.16 -2.66 9.18
N GLU A 19 11.37 -2.82 8.64
CA GLU A 19 12.39 -1.77 8.68
C GLU A 19 11.94 -0.50 7.93
N HIS A 20 11.29 -0.65 6.77
CA HIS A 20 10.75 0.48 6.01
C HIS A 20 9.66 1.23 6.78
N ILE A 21 8.72 0.53 7.42
CA ILE A 21 7.67 1.16 8.23
C ILE A 21 8.28 1.88 9.44
N LEU A 22 9.25 1.24 10.12
CA LEU A 22 9.96 1.85 11.23
C LEU A 22 10.69 3.14 10.81
N LEU A 23 11.41 3.10 9.68
CA LEU A 23 12.09 4.27 9.14
C LEU A 23 11.11 5.38 8.76
N ALA A 24 9.99 5.04 8.10
CA ALA A 24 8.94 5.99 7.76
C ALA A 24 8.42 6.71 9.01
N ARG A 25 8.22 5.96 10.11
CA ARG A 25 7.82 6.55 11.40
C ARG A 25 8.91 7.47 11.97
N GLN A 26 10.18 7.05 11.93
CA GLN A 26 11.30 7.82 12.49
C GLN A 26 11.56 9.14 11.75
N VAL A 27 11.37 9.16 10.43
CA VAL A 27 11.55 10.37 9.62
C VAL A 27 10.29 11.23 9.55
N GLY A 28 9.23 10.85 10.26
CA GLY A 28 8.00 11.64 10.39
C GLY A 28 7.07 11.59 9.18
N VAL A 29 7.04 10.49 8.43
CA VAL A 29 6.03 10.27 7.40
C VAL A 29 4.65 10.22 8.07
N PRO A 30 3.70 11.09 7.71
CA PRO A 30 2.44 11.18 8.43
C PRO A 30 1.38 10.19 7.94
N TYR A 31 1.43 9.78 6.67
CA TYR A 31 0.45 8.88 6.05
C TYR A 31 1.13 7.83 5.18
N ILE A 32 0.59 6.61 5.16
CA ILE A 32 1.01 5.52 4.28
C ILE A 32 -0.21 5.01 3.52
N VAL A 33 -0.04 4.70 2.24
CA VAL A 33 -0.97 3.88 1.46
C VAL A 33 -0.23 2.59 1.08
N VAL A 34 -0.91 1.45 1.08
CA VAL A 34 -0.32 0.16 0.75
C VAL A 34 -0.74 -0.28 -0.64
N TYR A 35 0.21 -0.84 -1.41
CA TYR A 35 -0.07 -1.55 -2.64
C TYR A 35 0.36 -3.01 -2.53
N LEU A 36 -0.60 -3.93 -2.50
CA LEU A 36 -0.37 -5.38 -2.54
C LEU A 36 -0.12 -5.80 -4.00
N ASN A 37 1.14 -5.86 -4.37
CA ASN A 37 1.62 -6.13 -5.72
C ASN A 37 1.71 -7.64 -6.02
N LYS A 38 1.86 -8.00 -7.30
CA LYS A 38 1.92 -9.38 -7.79
C LYS A 38 0.63 -10.18 -7.53
N ALA A 39 -0.52 -9.52 -7.51
CA ALA A 39 -1.81 -10.19 -7.37
C ALA A 39 -2.07 -11.22 -8.49
N ASP A 40 -1.42 -11.07 -9.65
CA ASP A 40 -1.45 -12.06 -10.75
C ASP A 40 -0.76 -13.40 -10.42
N MET A 41 -0.02 -13.47 -9.32
CA MET A 41 0.64 -14.68 -8.82
C MET A 41 -0.14 -15.36 -7.68
N VAL A 42 -1.28 -14.79 -7.28
CA VAL A 42 -2.09 -15.28 -6.16
C VAL A 42 -3.45 -15.72 -6.68
N ASP A 43 -3.70 -17.02 -6.63
CA ASP A 43 -4.95 -17.63 -7.08
C ASP A 43 -5.99 -17.81 -5.95
N ASP A 44 -5.60 -17.54 -4.69
CA ASP A 44 -6.41 -17.80 -3.49
C ASP A 44 -6.74 -16.48 -2.77
N GLU A 45 -8.04 -16.19 -2.68
CA GLU A 45 -8.58 -15.00 -2.00
C GLU A 45 -8.30 -15.03 -0.49
N GLU A 46 -8.30 -16.20 0.14
CA GLU A 46 -8.00 -16.33 1.58
C GLU A 46 -6.55 -15.94 1.89
N LEU A 47 -5.62 -16.21 0.97
CA LEU A 47 -4.22 -15.80 1.12
C LEU A 47 -4.07 -14.28 1.01
N LEU A 48 -4.82 -13.64 0.10
CA LEU A 48 -4.81 -12.18 -0.03
C LEU A 48 -5.33 -11.51 1.23
N GLU A 49 -6.45 -11.99 1.77
CA GLU A 49 -7.02 -11.48 3.02
C GLU A 49 -6.05 -11.66 4.19
N LEU A 50 -5.39 -12.81 4.29
CA LEU A 50 -4.39 -13.05 5.33
C LEU A 50 -3.20 -12.07 5.22
N VAL A 51 -2.66 -11.87 4.03
CA VAL A 51 -1.55 -10.93 3.82
C VAL A 51 -1.98 -9.49 4.12
N GLU A 52 -3.21 -9.11 3.75
CA GLU A 52 -3.75 -7.81 4.09
C GLU A 52 -3.82 -7.61 5.62
N MET A 53 -4.37 -8.60 6.33
CA MET A 53 -4.44 -8.58 7.80
C MET A 53 -3.05 -8.42 8.43
N GLU A 54 -2.07 -9.21 8.00
CA GLU A 54 -0.69 -9.11 8.52
C GLU A 54 -0.07 -7.73 8.28
N VAL A 55 -0.36 -7.10 7.13
CA VAL A 55 0.11 -5.74 6.85
C VAL A 55 -0.57 -4.71 7.76
N ARG A 56 -1.88 -4.83 8.01
CA ARG A 56 -2.61 -3.94 8.92
C ARG A 56 -2.06 -4.03 10.34
N GLU A 57 -1.88 -5.24 10.86
CA GLU A 57 -1.28 -5.47 12.18
C GLU A 57 0.13 -4.88 12.28
N LEU A 58 0.92 -4.98 11.21
CA LEU A 58 2.26 -4.42 11.16
C LEU A 58 2.25 -2.89 11.16
N LEU A 59 1.31 -2.25 10.47
CA LEU A 59 1.14 -0.80 10.50
C LEU A 59 0.77 -0.32 11.92
N ASP A 60 -0.18 -1.00 12.57
CA ASP A 60 -0.60 -0.70 13.95
C ASP A 60 0.56 -0.82 14.93
N GLN A 61 1.39 -1.87 14.79
CA GLN A 61 2.57 -2.08 15.63
C GLN A 61 3.52 -0.87 15.61
N TYR A 62 3.63 -0.17 14.47
CA TYR A 62 4.49 0.99 14.28
C TYR A 62 3.75 2.33 14.30
N GLN A 63 2.54 2.36 14.88
CA GLN A 63 1.75 3.57 15.12
C GLN A 63 1.27 4.28 13.84
N PHE A 64 1.07 3.52 12.77
CA PHE A 64 0.22 3.91 11.65
C PHE A 64 -1.18 3.33 11.85
N PRO A 65 -2.25 3.98 11.37
CA PRO A 65 -3.61 3.49 11.56
C PRO A 65 -3.90 2.33 10.60
N GLY A 66 -3.60 1.09 10.99
CA GLY A 66 -3.71 -0.09 10.13
C GLY A 66 -5.12 -0.30 9.59
N ASP A 67 -6.15 -0.17 10.41
CA ASP A 67 -7.56 -0.31 10.02
C ASP A 67 -8.03 0.74 9.00
N ASP A 68 -7.56 1.99 9.13
CA ASP A 68 -7.97 3.11 8.27
C ASP A 68 -7.03 3.32 7.07
N THR A 69 -5.92 2.59 6.99
CA THR A 69 -4.96 2.72 5.89
C THR A 69 -5.55 2.14 4.61
N PRO A 70 -5.57 2.90 3.49
CA PRO A 70 -5.98 2.37 2.20
C PRO A 70 -5.00 1.29 1.73
N ILE A 71 -5.56 0.14 1.33
CA ILE A 71 -4.81 -0.98 0.75
C ILE A 71 -5.41 -1.28 -0.62
N VAL A 72 -4.57 -1.21 -1.65
CA VAL A 72 -4.96 -1.51 -3.03
C VAL A 72 -4.22 -2.74 -3.52
N THR A 73 -4.96 -3.73 -3.99
CA THR A 73 -4.41 -4.98 -4.54
C THR A 73 -4.32 -4.88 -6.06
N GLY A 74 -3.19 -5.31 -6.61
CA GLY A 74 -2.97 -5.30 -8.06
C GLY A 74 -1.66 -5.95 -8.50
N SER A 75 -1.39 -5.81 -9.80
CA SER A 75 -0.18 -6.27 -10.45
C SER A 75 0.42 -5.13 -11.26
N ALA A 76 1.51 -4.56 -10.76
CA ALA A 76 2.26 -3.54 -11.47
C ALA A 76 2.82 -4.05 -12.81
N LEU A 77 3.09 -5.36 -12.92
CA LEU A 77 3.48 -5.98 -14.18
C LEU A 77 2.34 -5.94 -15.19
N LYS A 78 1.14 -6.39 -14.81
CA LYS A 78 -0.05 -6.34 -15.68
C LYS A 78 -0.40 -4.92 -16.06
N ALA A 79 -0.33 -3.98 -15.13
CA ALA A 79 -0.53 -2.56 -15.41
C ALA A 79 0.48 -2.03 -16.44
N LEU A 80 1.76 -2.40 -16.32
CA LEU A 80 2.81 -2.01 -17.28
C LEU A 80 2.59 -2.62 -18.67
N GLU A 81 2.02 -3.82 -18.74
CA GLU A 81 1.64 -4.50 -19.99
C GLU A 81 0.37 -3.91 -20.64
N GLY A 82 -0.30 -2.97 -19.98
CA GLY A 82 -1.54 -2.35 -20.45
C GLY A 82 -2.78 -3.21 -20.22
N ASP A 83 -2.72 -4.17 -19.31
CA ASP A 83 -3.85 -5.01 -18.92
C ASP A 83 -4.97 -4.15 -18.32
N SER A 84 -6.19 -4.33 -18.82
CA SER A 84 -7.37 -3.57 -18.41
C SER A 84 -8.26 -4.28 -17.38
N SER A 85 -7.83 -5.43 -16.86
CA SER A 85 -8.48 -6.11 -15.73
C SER A 85 -8.31 -5.31 -14.43
N ASP A 86 -9.10 -5.63 -13.40
CA ASP A 86 -9.10 -4.88 -12.13
C ASP A 86 -7.73 -4.84 -11.44
N ILE A 87 -6.89 -5.86 -11.63
CA ILE A 87 -5.53 -5.92 -11.09
C ILE A 87 -4.48 -5.24 -11.98
N GLY A 88 -4.84 -4.81 -13.19
CA GLY A 88 -3.94 -4.16 -14.16
C GLY A 88 -3.89 -2.63 -13.99
N VAL A 89 -4.02 -1.89 -15.09
CA VAL A 89 -4.06 -0.41 -15.11
C VAL A 89 -5.08 0.17 -14.11
N PRO A 90 -6.31 -0.36 -13.99
CA PRO A 90 -7.29 0.10 -13.00
C PRO A 90 -6.78 0.11 -11.55
N SER A 91 -5.97 -0.87 -11.13
CA SER A 91 -5.42 -0.91 -9.77
C SER A 91 -4.47 0.26 -9.48
N ILE A 92 -3.70 0.71 -10.49
CA ILE A 92 -2.81 1.86 -10.36
C ILE A 92 -3.61 3.16 -10.31
N LEU A 93 -4.69 3.27 -11.10
CA LEU A 93 -5.59 4.43 -11.02
C LEU A 93 -6.24 4.51 -9.65
N LYS A 94 -6.75 3.38 -9.13
CA LYS A 94 -7.30 3.30 -7.77
C LYS A 94 -6.26 3.69 -6.71
N LEU A 95 -5.02 3.22 -6.84
CA LEU A 95 -3.93 3.61 -5.93
C LEU A 95 -3.73 5.14 -5.91
N VAL A 96 -3.73 5.79 -7.07
CA VAL A 96 -3.60 7.25 -7.18
C VAL A 96 -4.82 7.95 -6.57
N GLU A 97 -6.03 7.45 -6.82
CA GLU A 97 -7.26 8.00 -6.23
C GLU A 97 -7.25 7.92 -4.69
N GLU A 98 -6.80 6.79 -4.12
CA GLU A 98 -6.65 6.65 -2.67
C GLU A 98 -5.59 7.60 -2.12
N MET A 99 -4.48 7.82 -2.84
CA MET A 99 -3.46 8.80 -2.44
C MET A 99 -4.04 10.23 -2.41
N ASP A 100 -4.78 10.62 -3.44
CA ASP A 100 -5.40 11.96 -3.53
C ASP A 100 -6.46 12.18 -2.44
N SER A 101 -7.19 11.13 -2.07
CA SER A 101 -8.21 11.16 -1.03
C SER A 101 -7.62 11.15 0.39
N TYR A 102 -6.58 10.35 0.60
CA TYR A 102 -6.04 10.04 1.93
C TYR A 102 -4.93 11.01 2.36
N PHE A 103 -4.11 11.50 1.43
CA PHE A 103 -3.05 12.45 1.76
C PHE A 103 -3.60 13.88 1.79
N PRO A 104 -3.60 14.56 2.95
CA PRO A 104 -4.04 15.94 3.00
C PRO A 104 -3.08 16.82 2.20
N ILE A 105 -3.64 17.82 1.54
CA ILE A 105 -2.84 18.83 0.83
C ILE A 105 -2.03 19.61 1.88
N PRO A 106 -0.69 19.65 1.77
CA PRO A 106 0.13 20.38 2.73
C PRO A 106 -0.20 21.88 2.71
N GLU A 107 -0.18 22.48 3.89
CA GLU A 107 -0.38 23.92 4.02
C GLU A 107 0.73 24.67 3.28
N ARG A 108 0.34 25.60 2.39
CA ARG A 108 1.31 26.47 1.72
C ARG A 108 1.81 27.49 2.74
N PRO A 109 3.13 27.66 2.91
CA PRO A 109 3.65 28.71 3.77
C PRO A 109 3.17 30.06 3.24
N VAL A 110 2.56 30.84 4.11
CA VAL A 110 2.18 32.24 3.84
C VAL A 110 3.33 33.08 4.39
N ASP A 111 4.12 33.67 3.50
CA ASP A 111 5.04 34.78 3.84
C ASP A 111 4.26 36.09 4.01
#